data_AF-A0A0H5QLV7-F1
#
_entry.id   AF-A0A0H5QLV7-F1
#
_cell.length_a   1.000
_cell.length_b   1.000
_cell.length_c   1.000
_cell.angle_alpha   90.00
_cell.angle_beta   90.00
_cell.angle_gamma   90.00
#
_symmetry.space_group_name_H-M   'P 1'
#
loop_
_entity.id
_entity.type
_entity.pdbx_description
1 polymer ?
#
loop_
_entity_poly.entity_id
_entity_poly.type
_entity_poly.pdbx_seq_one_letter_code
_entity_poly.pdbx_strand_id
1 'polypeptide(L)'
;MLKAEGIGTREHRSKTTVQVEAAIAATGAKLTNDQTDDLVDRNRAYELFRQDHPLTVTIQKSIDELKSKFQNAKSMGERIGSLMKDIDKAKAVIQQRRLAESVRRVSDGEHGDAVDDGEVIELQDKMNRDKQIYGATVSALKQIKAEIEHIQRFLSKSTAKMQSEFERGWGERQRPAFGEVSRVSVNPKIGDASVDADIDAFYTISRQLVGKSR
;
A
#
# COMPACT_ATOMS: atom_id res chain seq x y z
N MET A 1 18.26 35.57 -53.62
CA MET A 1 18.70 34.64 -52.56
C MET A 1 17.66 34.67 -51.45
N LEU A 2 16.81 33.66 -51.39
CA LEU A 2 15.79 33.47 -50.36
C LEU A 2 16.40 32.67 -49.21
N LYS A 3 16.32 33.15 -47.98
CA LYS A 3 16.42 32.31 -46.79
C LYS A 3 15.15 32.48 -45.98
N ALA A 4 14.40 31.39 -45.92
CA ALA A 4 13.12 31.25 -45.28
C ALA A 4 13.25 31.37 -43.76
N GLU A 5 12.22 31.99 -43.20
CA GLU A 5 11.96 32.17 -41.78
C GLU A 5 11.82 30.80 -41.09
N GLY A 6 12.58 30.63 -40.01
CA GLY A 6 12.46 29.46 -39.13
C GLY A 6 11.16 29.54 -38.34
N ILE A 7 10.24 28.64 -38.68
CA ILE A 7 8.94 28.43 -38.05
C ILE A 7 9.12 28.25 -36.54
N GLY A 8 8.64 29.25 -35.78
CA GLY A 8 8.41 29.13 -34.36
C GLY A 8 7.02 28.56 -34.12
N THR A 9 6.93 27.28 -33.75
CA THR A 9 5.77 26.72 -33.03
C THR A 9 6.25 25.58 -32.12
N ARG A 10 6.86 25.95 -30.98
CA ARG A 10 6.99 25.03 -29.84
C ARG A 10 5.66 25.03 -29.09
N GLU A 11 4.74 24.23 -29.61
CA GLU A 11 3.39 24.03 -29.08
C GLU A 11 3.46 23.62 -27.59
N HIS A 12 2.74 24.35 -26.74
CA HIS A 12 2.68 24.07 -25.31
C HIS A 12 1.84 22.80 -25.08
N ARG A 13 2.51 21.65 -25.01
CA ARG A 13 1.87 20.36 -24.80
C ARG A 13 1.30 20.23 -23.39
N SER A 14 -0.01 19.98 -23.27
CA SER A 14 -0.69 19.82 -21.97
C SER A 14 -0.30 18.50 -21.27
N LYS A 15 -0.36 18.48 -19.92
CA LYS A 15 -0.07 17.28 -19.11
C LYS A 15 -0.99 16.11 -19.46
N THR A 16 -2.26 16.37 -19.75
CA THR A 16 -3.27 15.35 -20.15
C THR A 16 -2.89 14.67 -21.46
N THR A 17 -2.41 15.43 -22.46
CA THR A 17 -1.95 14.91 -23.76
C THR A 17 -0.76 13.96 -23.58
N VAL A 18 0.22 14.35 -22.76
CA VAL A 18 1.40 13.51 -22.48
C VAL A 18 1.02 12.20 -21.80
N GLN A 19 0.04 12.22 -20.89
CA GLN A 19 -0.42 11.02 -20.19
C GLN A 19 -1.17 10.05 -21.11
N VAL A 20 -2.05 10.56 -21.97
CA VAL A 20 -2.83 9.73 -22.90
C VAL A 20 -1.94 9.06 -23.94
N GLU A 21 -0.99 9.80 -24.53
CA GLU A 21 -0.04 9.23 -25.48
C GLU A 21 0.88 8.18 -24.83
N ALA A 22 1.33 8.41 -23.60
CA ALA A 22 2.12 7.42 -22.86
C ALA A 22 1.31 6.13 -22.60
N ALA A 23 0.02 6.26 -22.28
CA ALA A 23 -0.88 5.12 -22.12
C ALA A 23 -1.12 4.37 -23.44
N ILE A 24 -1.32 5.09 -24.56
CA ILE A 24 -1.45 4.50 -25.90
C ILE A 24 -0.17 3.73 -26.26
N ALA A 25 1.00 4.34 -26.06
CA ALA A 25 2.28 3.69 -26.32
C ALA A 25 2.48 2.42 -25.48
N ALA A 26 2.08 2.43 -24.20
CA ALA A 26 2.16 1.27 -23.32
C ALA A 26 1.25 0.10 -23.75
N THR A 27 0.15 0.38 -24.47
CA THR A 27 -0.74 -0.66 -24.99
C THR A 27 -0.33 -1.19 -26.37
N GLY A 28 0.62 -0.54 -27.04
CA GLY A 28 1.02 -0.86 -28.41
C GLY A 28 -0.07 -0.56 -29.46
N ALA A 29 -1.12 0.17 -29.09
CA ALA A 29 -2.21 0.53 -29.99
C ALA A 29 -1.72 1.53 -31.05
N LYS A 30 -2.04 1.27 -32.32
CA LYS A 30 -1.82 2.22 -33.42
C LYS A 30 -3.13 2.96 -33.67
N LEU A 31 -3.20 4.18 -33.18
CA LEU A 31 -4.36 5.07 -33.33
C LEU A 31 -4.05 6.17 -34.34
N THR A 32 -5.08 6.65 -35.03
CA THR A 32 -4.97 7.88 -35.83
C THR A 32 -4.83 9.09 -34.92
N ASN A 33 -4.41 10.23 -35.48
CA ASN A 33 -4.37 11.49 -34.74
C ASN A 33 -5.76 11.84 -34.20
N ASP A 34 -6.80 11.75 -35.04
CA ASP A 34 -8.19 12.01 -34.64
C ASP A 34 -8.66 11.12 -33.47
N GLN A 35 -8.28 9.83 -33.47
CA GLN A 35 -8.58 8.91 -32.37
C GLN A 35 -7.81 9.26 -31.08
N THR A 36 -6.59 9.77 -31.24
CA THR A 36 -5.77 10.21 -30.11
C THR A 36 -6.35 11.49 -29.51
N ASP A 37 -6.78 12.43 -30.33
CA ASP A 37 -7.40 13.69 -29.90
C ASP A 37 -8.73 13.44 -29.18
N ASP A 38 -9.59 12.54 -29.68
CA ASP A 38 -10.83 12.15 -28.99
C ASP A 38 -10.55 11.54 -27.60
N LEU A 39 -9.49 10.73 -27.47
CA LEU A 39 -9.08 10.18 -26.18
C LEU A 39 -8.55 11.26 -25.23
N VAL A 40 -7.83 12.24 -25.74
CA VAL A 40 -7.35 13.39 -24.95
C VAL A 40 -8.53 14.22 -24.45
N ASP A 41 -9.49 14.52 -25.30
CA ASP A 41 -10.69 15.29 -24.95
C ASP A 41 -11.57 14.53 -23.96
N ARG A 42 -11.78 13.22 -24.19
CA ARG A 42 -12.49 12.36 -23.26
C ARG A 42 -11.83 12.31 -21.89
N ASN A 43 -10.49 12.20 -21.84
CA ASN A 43 -9.76 12.17 -20.57
C ASN A 43 -9.86 13.52 -19.84
N ARG A 44 -9.73 14.64 -20.57
CA ARG A 44 -9.90 15.98 -20.01
C ARG A 44 -11.32 16.19 -19.44
N ALA A 45 -12.33 15.71 -20.14
CA ALA A 45 -13.71 15.77 -19.65
C ALA A 45 -13.92 14.91 -18.39
N TYR A 46 -13.28 13.75 -18.32
CA TYR A 46 -13.31 12.92 -17.13
C TYR A 46 -12.62 13.59 -15.93
N GLU A 47 -11.47 14.24 -16.12
CA GLU A 47 -10.78 15.00 -15.07
C GLU A 47 -11.68 16.08 -14.46
N LEU A 48 -12.40 16.84 -15.29
CA LEU A 48 -13.37 17.84 -14.83
C LEU A 48 -14.55 17.20 -14.10
N PHE A 49 -15.10 16.11 -14.65
CA PHE A 49 -16.18 15.36 -14.01
C PHE A 49 -15.79 14.88 -12.61
N ARG A 50 -14.56 14.38 -12.44
CA ARG A 50 -14.05 13.94 -11.15
C ARG A 50 -13.95 15.07 -10.14
N GLN A 51 -13.61 16.29 -10.54
CA GLN A 51 -13.46 17.41 -9.59
C GLN A 51 -14.76 17.71 -8.85
N ASP A 52 -15.89 17.67 -9.57
CA ASP A 52 -17.20 18.04 -9.04
C ASP A 52 -18.03 16.84 -8.54
N HIS A 53 -17.50 15.62 -8.68
CA HIS A 53 -18.24 14.42 -8.33
C HIS A 53 -18.46 14.28 -6.82
N PRO A 54 -19.69 13.93 -6.34
CA PRO A 54 -19.97 13.83 -4.90
C PRO A 54 -19.09 12.84 -4.13
N LEU A 55 -18.61 11.77 -4.80
CA LEU A 55 -17.71 10.79 -4.17
C LEU A 55 -16.27 11.26 -4.02
N THR A 56 -15.86 12.37 -4.64
CA THR A 56 -14.45 12.79 -4.68
C THR A 56 -13.87 13.06 -3.31
N VAL A 57 -14.60 13.80 -2.48
CA VAL A 57 -14.18 14.07 -1.09
C VAL A 57 -14.08 12.77 -0.28
N THR A 58 -15.03 11.85 -0.45
CA THR A 58 -15.04 10.57 0.28
C THR A 58 -13.90 9.67 -0.18
N ILE A 59 -13.65 9.57 -1.48
CA ILE A 59 -12.53 8.81 -2.05
C ILE A 59 -11.21 9.38 -1.52
N GLN A 60 -11.04 10.70 -1.52
CA GLN A 60 -9.81 11.33 -1.01
C GLN A 60 -9.59 11.01 0.47
N LYS A 61 -10.63 11.15 1.31
CA LYS A 61 -10.56 10.77 2.73
C LYS A 61 -10.19 9.30 2.92
N SER A 62 -10.75 8.40 2.12
CA SER A 62 -10.41 6.97 2.18
C SER A 62 -8.99 6.67 1.70
N ILE A 63 -8.45 7.43 0.75
CA ILE A 63 -7.03 7.35 0.37
C ILE A 63 -6.14 7.78 1.54
N ASP A 64 -6.46 8.89 2.20
CA ASP A 64 -5.69 9.38 3.34
C ASP A 64 -5.77 8.41 4.53
N GLU A 65 -6.95 7.82 4.78
CA GLU A 65 -7.15 6.77 5.76
C GLU A 65 -6.30 5.54 5.43
N LEU A 66 -6.29 5.10 4.17
CA LEU A 66 -5.48 3.97 3.71
C LEU A 66 -3.99 4.20 3.99
N LYS A 67 -3.48 5.40 3.68
CA LYS A 67 -2.09 5.81 3.96
C LYS A 67 -1.78 5.73 5.46
N SER A 68 -2.66 6.25 6.30
CA SER A 68 -2.52 6.18 7.76
C SER A 68 -2.52 4.74 8.28
N LYS A 69 -3.39 3.87 7.75
CA LYS A 69 -3.43 2.44 8.13
C LYS A 69 -2.13 1.72 7.77
N PHE A 70 -1.52 2.01 6.62
CA PHE A 70 -0.22 1.45 6.26
C PHE A 70 0.90 1.90 7.20
N GLN A 71 0.93 3.19 7.56
CA GLN A 71 1.90 3.70 8.54
C GLN A 71 1.74 3.01 9.91
N ASN A 72 0.50 2.81 10.36
CA ASN A 72 0.21 2.08 11.60
C ASN A 72 0.62 0.60 11.51
N ALA A 73 0.34 -0.08 10.40
CA ALA A 73 0.76 -1.46 10.19
C ALA A 73 2.30 -1.59 10.24
N LYS A 74 3.01 -0.64 9.63
CA LYS A 74 4.48 -0.60 9.64
C LYS A 74 5.03 -0.45 11.05
N SER A 75 4.53 0.52 11.82
CA SER A 75 4.99 0.73 13.20
C SER A 75 4.69 -0.46 14.12
N MET A 76 3.54 -1.14 13.92
CA MET A 76 3.24 -2.39 14.62
C MET A 76 4.22 -3.51 14.24
N GLY A 77 4.58 -3.63 12.97
CA GLY A 77 5.58 -4.60 12.50
C GLY A 77 6.96 -4.37 13.12
N GLU A 78 7.41 -3.11 13.19
CA GLU A 78 8.65 -2.71 13.85
C GLU A 78 8.61 -3.04 15.35
N ARG A 79 7.49 -2.72 16.02
CA ARG A 79 7.27 -3.04 17.43
C ARG A 79 7.31 -4.55 17.70
N ILE A 80 6.67 -5.35 16.86
CA ILE A 80 6.72 -6.82 16.93
C ILE A 80 8.17 -7.30 16.84
N GLY A 81 8.93 -6.78 15.86
CA GLY A 81 10.35 -7.12 15.70
C GLY A 81 11.19 -6.75 16.92
N SER A 82 10.93 -5.60 17.55
CA SER A 82 11.61 -5.20 18.80
C SER A 82 11.27 -6.15 19.95
N LEU A 83 9.98 -6.44 20.15
CA LEU A 83 9.53 -7.35 21.22
C LEU A 83 10.14 -8.75 21.07
N MET A 84 10.24 -9.27 19.85
CA MET A 84 10.91 -10.56 19.61
C MET A 84 12.38 -10.53 20.03
N LYS A 85 13.11 -9.48 19.65
CA LYS A 85 14.51 -9.31 20.07
C LYS A 85 14.65 -9.22 21.58
N ASP A 86 13.76 -8.50 22.25
CA ASP A 86 13.82 -8.32 23.70
C ASP A 86 13.48 -9.61 24.44
N ILE A 87 12.49 -10.38 23.95
CA ILE A 87 12.17 -11.71 24.46
C ILE A 87 13.36 -12.65 24.30
N ASP A 88 14.00 -12.68 23.13
CA ASP A 88 15.12 -13.60 22.88
C ASP A 88 16.37 -13.22 23.67
N LYS A 89 16.65 -11.92 23.85
CA LYS A 89 17.69 -11.44 24.78
C LYS A 89 17.39 -11.88 26.21
N ALA A 90 16.17 -11.67 26.71
CA ALA A 90 15.79 -12.06 28.06
C ALA A 90 15.95 -13.58 28.27
N LYS A 91 15.51 -14.40 27.31
CA LYS A 91 15.73 -15.85 27.32
C LYS A 91 17.21 -16.20 27.40
N ALA A 92 18.05 -15.59 26.55
CA ALA A 92 19.48 -15.87 26.54
C ALA A 92 20.15 -15.56 27.87
N VAL A 93 19.84 -14.42 28.49
CA VAL A 93 20.38 -14.02 29.79
C VAL A 93 19.90 -14.97 30.90
N ILE A 94 18.61 -15.34 30.92
CA ILE A 94 18.08 -16.30 31.90
C ILE A 94 18.81 -17.65 31.79
N GLN A 95 18.98 -18.17 30.57
CA GLN A 95 19.68 -19.45 30.35
C GLN A 95 21.15 -19.37 30.75
N GLN A 96 21.84 -18.28 30.40
CA GLN A 96 23.24 -18.06 30.77
C GLN A 96 23.42 -18.04 32.29
N ARG A 97 22.53 -17.34 33.01
CA ARG A 97 22.58 -17.27 34.49
C ARG A 97 22.33 -18.62 35.13
N ARG A 98 21.28 -19.31 34.72
CA ARG A 98 20.98 -20.65 35.22
C ARG A 98 22.12 -21.63 34.96
N LEU A 99 22.76 -21.55 33.79
CA LEU A 99 23.92 -22.37 33.49
C LEU A 99 25.13 -22.02 34.39
N ALA A 100 25.44 -20.73 34.54
CA ALA A 100 26.54 -20.27 35.40
C ALA A 100 26.34 -20.70 36.85
N GLU A 101 25.11 -20.59 37.36
CA GLU A 101 24.76 -21.03 38.70
C GLU A 101 24.87 -22.55 38.86
N SER A 102 24.36 -23.32 37.90
CA SER A 102 24.53 -24.78 37.90
C SER A 102 26.00 -25.20 37.91
N VAL A 103 26.86 -24.53 37.13
CA VAL A 103 28.32 -24.81 37.11
C VAL A 103 28.98 -24.47 38.45
N ARG A 104 28.61 -23.33 39.05
CA ARG A 104 29.11 -22.91 40.36
C ARG A 104 28.76 -23.94 41.44
N ARG A 105 27.50 -24.36 41.50
CA ARG A 105 27.00 -25.31 42.51
C ARG A 105 27.62 -26.71 42.39
N VAL A 106 27.84 -27.18 41.16
CA VAL A 106 28.59 -28.43 40.92
C VAL A 106 30.02 -28.33 41.44
N SER A 107 30.66 -27.16 41.29
CA SER A 107 32.02 -26.91 41.79
C SER A 107 32.07 -26.81 43.32
N ASP A 108 31.02 -26.23 43.93
CA ASP A 108 30.88 -26.06 45.37
C ASP A 108 30.38 -27.33 46.09
N GLY A 109 30.06 -28.39 45.35
CA GLY A 109 29.57 -29.66 45.90
C GLY A 109 28.13 -29.60 46.45
N GLU A 110 27.38 -28.56 46.12
CA GLU A 110 25.98 -28.42 46.51
C GLU A 110 25.08 -29.39 45.71
N HIS A 111 24.05 -29.94 46.34
CA HIS A 111 23.10 -30.86 45.71
C HIS A 111 21.67 -30.32 45.81
N GLY A 112 20.95 -30.32 44.68
CA GLY A 112 19.56 -29.84 44.55
C GLY A 112 19.37 -28.88 43.37
N ASP A 113 18.12 -28.54 43.02
CA ASP A 113 17.83 -27.57 41.96
C ASP A 113 18.21 -26.14 42.38
N ALA A 114 18.73 -25.35 41.45
CA ALA A 114 19.00 -23.94 41.67
C ALA A 114 17.68 -23.17 41.72
N VAL A 115 17.49 -22.38 42.79
CA VAL A 115 16.37 -21.44 42.86
C VAL A 115 16.73 -20.21 42.03
N ASP A 116 15.80 -19.76 41.20
CA ASP A 116 16.00 -18.54 40.42
C ASP A 116 16.26 -17.34 41.35
N ASP A 117 17.31 -16.58 41.06
CA ASP A 117 17.60 -15.34 41.77
C ASP A 117 16.57 -14.25 41.41
N GLY A 118 16.56 -13.15 42.19
CA GLY A 118 15.63 -12.04 41.98
C GLY A 118 15.71 -11.44 40.57
N GLU A 119 16.88 -11.42 39.95
CA GLU A 119 17.08 -10.87 38.61
C GLU A 119 16.50 -11.78 37.52
N VAL A 120 16.63 -13.10 37.67
CA VAL A 120 15.98 -14.08 36.78
C VAL A 120 14.46 -13.98 36.89
N ILE A 121 13.91 -13.80 38.08
CA ILE A 121 12.47 -13.60 38.29
C ILE A 121 12.01 -12.31 37.59
N GLU A 122 12.72 -11.19 37.76
CA GLU A 122 12.41 -9.93 37.09
C GLU A 122 12.47 -10.04 35.55
N LEU A 123 13.47 -10.75 35.02
CA LEU A 123 13.60 -11.00 33.58
C LEU A 123 12.46 -11.88 33.05
N GLN A 124 11.99 -12.87 33.82
CA GLN A 124 10.83 -13.68 33.47
C GLN A 124 9.55 -12.85 33.44
N ASP A 125 9.34 -11.99 34.44
CA ASP A 125 8.20 -11.08 34.49
C ASP A 125 8.19 -10.13 33.31
N LYS A 126 9.34 -9.51 32.99
CA LYS A 126 9.49 -8.66 31.81
C LYS A 126 9.19 -9.44 30.53
N MET A 127 9.78 -10.62 30.36
CA MET A 127 9.54 -11.47 29.18
C MET A 127 8.06 -11.84 29.03
N ASN A 128 7.36 -12.13 30.13
CA ASN A 128 5.94 -12.46 30.11
C ASN A 128 5.08 -11.26 29.72
N ARG A 129 5.40 -10.05 30.21
CA ARG A 129 4.76 -8.81 29.75
C ARG A 129 5.01 -8.57 28.25
N ASP A 130 6.25 -8.75 27.80
CA ASP A 130 6.62 -8.58 26.38
C ASP A 130 5.85 -9.58 25.48
N LYS A 131 5.66 -10.83 25.93
CA LYS A 131 4.83 -11.83 25.23
C LYS A 131 3.35 -11.43 25.14
N GLN A 132 2.79 -10.85 26.20
CA GLN A 132 1.41 -10.36 26.20
C GLN A 132 1.25 -9.19 25.21
N ILE A 133 2.17 -8.23 25.26
CA ILE A 133 2.18 -7.08 24.35
C ILE A 133 2.36 -7.54 22.90
N TYR A 134 3.24 -8.51 22.66
CA TYR A 134 3.43 -9.13 21.34
C TYR A 134 2.11 -9.72 20.83
N GLY A 135 1.42 -10.53 21.63
CA GLY A 135 0.14 -11.14 21.26
C GLY A 135 -0.92 -10.10 20.92
N ALA A 136 -1.05 -9.06 21.74
CA ALA A 136 -1.96 -7.95 21.49
C ALA A 136 -1.62 -7.18 20.20
N THR A 137 -0.33 -6.91 19.96
CA THR A 137 0.13 -6.19 18.76
C THR A 137 -0.10 -7.01 17.48
N VAL A 138 0.13 -8.32 17.53
CA VAL A 138 -0.18 -9.23 16.41
C VAL A 138 -1.68 -9.26 16.11
N SER A 139 -2.53 -9.29 17.16
CA SER A 139 -3.98 -9.23 16.99
C SER A 139 -4.42 -7.92 16.33
N ALA A 140 -3.91 -6.78 16.81
CA ALA A 140 -4.18 -5.47 16.24
C ALA A 140 -3.71 -5.36 14.77
N LEU A 141 -2.55 -5.94 14.44
CA LEU A 141 -2.05 -5.97 13.06
C LEU A 141 -2.98 -6.75 12.12
N LYS A 142 -3.55 -7.88 12.58
CA LYS A 142 -4.55 -8.64 11.81
C LYS A 142 -5.82 -7.82 11.57
N GLN A 143 -6.26 -7.05 12.56
CA GLN A 143 -7.41 -6.17 12.41
C GLN A 143 -7.13 -5.06 11.38
N ILE A 144 -5.99 -4.37 11.48
CA ILE A 144 -5.59 -3.34 10.52
C ILE A 144 -5.54 -3.91 9.09
N LYS A 145 -5.05 -5.14 8.92
CA LYS A 145 -5.07 -5.80 7.61
C LYS A 145 -6.49 -5.92 7.05
N ALA A 146 -7.46 -6.35 7.86
CA ALA A 146 -8.85 -6.45 7.42
C ALA A 146 -9.45 -5.07 7.07
N GLU A 147 -9.10 -4.03 7.83
CA GLU A 147 -9.52 -2.65 7.56
C GLU A 147 -8.93 -2.12 6.24
N ILE A 148 -7.64 -2.38 5.97
CA ILE A 148 -6.98 -2.04 4.70
C ILE A 148 -7.72 -2.70 3.54
N GLU A 149 -8.02 -4.00 3.61
CA GLU A 149 -8.76 -4.70 2.57
C GLU A 149 -10.16 -4.13 2.35
N HIS A 150 -10.83 -3.69 3.42
CA HIS A 150 -12.14 -3.05 3.33
C HIS A 150 -12.05 -1.70 2.60
N ILE A 151 -11.08 -0.85 2.96
CA ILE A 151 -10.86 0.45 2.32
C ILE A 151 -10.49 0.28 0.85
N GLN A 152 -9.61 -0.67 0.52
CA GLN A 152 -9.25 -0.98 -0.87
C GLN A 152 -10.48 -1.39 -1.69
N ARG A 153 -11.33 -2.28 -1.16
CA ARG A 153 -12.59 -2.67 -1.82
C ARG A 153 -13.52 -1.47 -2.02
N PHE A 154 -13.62 -0.59 -1.03
CA PHE A 154 -14.42 0.62 -1.12
C PHE A 154 -13.90 1.56 -2.22
N LEU A 155 -12.59 1.80 -2.28
CA LEU A 155 -11.96 2.64 -3.30
C LEU A 155 -12.17 2.06 -4.70
N SER A 156 -11.93 0.76 -4.91
CA SER A 156 -12.17 0.11 -6.20
C SER A 156 -13.62 0.27 -6.67
N LYS A 157 -14.59 0.03 -5.77
CA LYS A 157 -16.02 0.18 -6.10
C LYS A 157 -16.39 1.62 -6.41
N SER A 158 -15.90 2.57 -5.62
CA SER A 158 -16.24 3.99 -5.77
C SER A 158 -15.67 4.58 -7.05
N THR A 159 -14.42 4.24 -7.38
CA THR A 159 -13.79 4.66 -8.64
C THR A 159 -14.47 4.00 -9.85
N ALA A 160 -14.82 2.72 -9.77
CA ALA A 160 -15.55 2.04 -10.85
C ALA A 160 -16.95 2.64 -11.07
N LYS A 161 -17.65 2.99 -9.98
CA LYS A 161 -18.94 3.68 -10.03
C LYS A 161 -18.82 5.04 -10.71
N MET A 162 -17.85 5.85 -10.28
CA MET A 162 -17.58 7.17 -10.87
C MET A 162 -17.27 7.08 -12.37
N GLN A 163 -16.43 6.11 -12.76
CA GLN A 163 -16.14 5.84 -14.18
C GLN A 163 -17.40 5.45 -14.96
N SER A 164 -18.22 4.54 -14.42
CA SER A 164 -19.46 4.11 -15.07
C SER A 164 -20.48 5.25 -15.23
N GLU A 165 -20.58 6.13 -14.22
CA GLU A 165 -21.45 7.32 -14.29
C GLU A 165 -20.97 8.32 -15.34
N PHE A 166 -19.65 8.52 -15.44
CA PHE A 166 -19.07 9.32 -16.52
C PHE A 166 -19.38 8.73 -17.88
N GLU A 167 -19.16 7.42 -18.07
CA GLU A 167 -19.40 6.75 -19.35
C GLU A 167 -20.86 6.81 -19.80
N ARG A 168 -21.79 6.65 -18.85
CA ARG A 168 -23.22 6.82 -19.12
C ARG A 168 -23.53 8.25 -19.60
N GLY A 169 -23.03 9.27 -18.90
CA GLY A 169 -23.24 10.66 -19.27
C GLY A 169 -22.51 11.09 -20.55
N TRP A 170 -21.36 10.49 -20.85
CA TRP A 170 -20.59 10.73 -22.08
C TRP A 170 -21.25 10.07 -23.29
N GLY A 171 -21.71 8.82 -23.14
CA GLY A 171 -22.46 8.10 -24.17
C GLY A 171 -23.82 8.73 -24.50
N GLU A 172 -24.49 9.33 -23.51
CA GLU A 172 -25.74 10.09 -23.73
C GLU A 172 -25.51 11.41 -24.49
N ARG A 173 -24.32 12.04 -24.36
CA ARG A 173 -23.94 13.23 -25.15
C ARG A 173 -23.50 12.89 -26.58
N GLN A 174 -22.95 11.70 -26.80
CA GLN A 174 -22.49 11.19 -28.09
C GLN A 174 -23.60 10.49 -28.90
N ARG A 175 -24.85 10.97 -28.84
CA ARG A 175 -25.90 10.53 -29.78
C ARG A 175 -26.11 11.52 -30.94
N PRO A 176 -25.26 11.46 -31.97
CA PRO A 176 -25.69 11.49 -33.36
C PRO A 176 -25.72 10.06 -33.92
N ALA A 177 -26.56 9.84 -34.92
CA ALA A 177 -26.81 8.53 -35.52
C ALA A 177 -25.62 8.01 -36.36
N PHE A 178 -24.51 7.56 -35.77
CA PHE A 178 -23.50 6.80 -36.52
C PHE A 178 -22.76 5.76 -35.67
N GLY A 179 -22.75 4.53 -36.20
CA GLY A 179 -21.72 3.49 -36.13
C GLY A 179 -20.94 3.28 -34.82
N GLU A 180 -21.21 2.14 -34.20
CA GLU A 180 -20.43 1.48 -33.15
C GLU A 180 -18.90 1.51 -33.42
N VAL A 181 -18.14 2.23 -32.58
CA VAL A 181 -16.67 2.17 -32.58
C VAL A 181 -16.17 1.51 -31.30
N SER A 182 -15.23 0.58 -31.49
CA SER A 182 -14.72 -0.38 -30.53
C SER A 182 -14.14 0.24 -29.25
N ARG A 183 -14.52 -0.34 -28.11
CA ARG A 183 -14.20 0.10 -26.75
C ARG A 183 -12.77 -0.31 -26.36
N VAL A 184 -11.88 0.66 -26.18
CA VAL A 184 -10.62 0.42 -25.44
C VAL A 184 -10.84 0.82 -23.98
N SER A 185 -10.95 -0.18 -23.11
CA SER A 185 -11.00 -0.01 -21.65
C SER A 185 -9.60 0.34 -21.16
N VAL A 186 -9.35 1.62 -20.92
CA VAL A 186 -8.15 2.07 -20.22
C VAL A 186 -8.40 1.87 -18.73
N ASN A 187 -7.83 0.78 -18.22
CA ASN A 187 -7.92 0.33 -16.84
C ASN A 187 -7.59 1.48 -15.86
N PRO A 188 -8.46 1.85 -14.90
CA PRO A 188 -8.17 2.93 -13.99
C PRO A 188 -7.16 2.44 -12.95
N LYS A 189 -5.87 2.73 -13.18
CA LYS A 189 -4.93 2.90 -12.07
C LYS A 189 -5.49 3.97 -11.14
N ILE A 190 -5.27 3.79 -9.83
CA ILE A 190 -5.88 4.59 -8.76
C ILE A 190 -5.55 6.10 -8.90
N GLY A 191 -4.58 6.45 -9.74
CA GLY A 191 -4.27 7.82 -10.14
C GLY A 191 -3.32 8.52 -9.17
N ASP A 192 -2.83 7.81 -8.14
CA ASP A 192 -1.74 8.23 -7.28
C ASP A 192 -0.62 7.17 -7.35
N ALA A 193 0.46 7.51 -8.06
CA ALA A 193 1.62 6.63 -8.25
C ALA A 193 2.33 6.28 -6.93
N SER A 194 2.16 7.10 -5.89
CA SER A 194 2.66 6.79 -4.54
C SER A 194 1.85 5.66 -3.91
N VAL A 195 0.52 5.68 -4.07
CA VAL A 195 -0.37 4.66 -3.49
C VAL A 195 -0.18 3.32 -4.16
N ASP A 196 0.00 3.30 -5.49
CA ASP A 196 0.27 2.06 -6.21
C ASP A 196 1.64 1.46 -5.80
N ALA A 197 2.66 2.29 -5.58
CA ALA A 197 3.96 1.84 -5.05
C ALA A 197 3.89 1.35 -3.59
N ASP A 198 3.09 2.01 -2.75
CA ASP A 198 2.87 1.63 -1.35
C ASP A 198 2.13 0.29 -1.24
N ILE A 199 1.19 0.02 -2.14
CA ILE A 199 0.47 -1.27 -2.26
C ILE A 199 1.45 -2.40 -2.60
N ASP A 200 2.32 -2.20 -3.58
CA ASP A 200 3.31 -3.20 -3.98
C ASP A 200 4.35 -3.46 -2.88
N ALA A 201 4.79 -2.41 -2.18
CA ALA A 201 5.69 -2.53 -1.02
C ALA A 201 5.04 -3.32 0.12
N PHE A 202 3.76 -3.08 0.42
CA PHE A 202 3.03 -3.78 1.47
C PHE A 202 2.87 -5.28 1.20
N TYR A 203 2.51 -5.68 -0.02
CA TYR A 203 2.36 -7.09 -0.37
C TYR A 203 3.70 -7.83 -0.42
N THR A 204 4.79 -7.14 -0.72
CA THR A 204 6.16 -7.71 -0.67
C THR A 204 6.57 -8.01 0.76
N ILE A 205 6.36 -7.07 1.69
CA ILE A 205 6.68 -7.24 3.12
C ILE A 205 5.79 -8.32 3.76
N SER A 206 4.48 -8.31 3.45
CA SER A 206 3.53 -9.30 3.98
C SER A 206 3.87 -10.74 3.57
N ARG A 207 4.39 -10.94 2.36
CA ARG A 207 4.77 -12.27 1.85
C ARG A 207 6.04 -12.81 2.51
N GLN A 208 6.99 -11.93 2.83
CA GLN A 208 8.24 -12.29 3.51
C GLN A 208 8.05 -12.62 5.00
N LEU A 209 7.06 -12.00 5.65
CA LEU A 209 6.78 -12.20 7.07
C LEU A 209 5.85 -13.39 7.35
N VAL A 210 4.86 -13.64 6.48
CA VAL A 210 3.90 -14.74 6.67
C VAL A 210 4.44 -16.09 6.12
N GLY A 211 5.44 -16.07 5.25
CA GLY A 211 6.05 -17.27 4.66
C GLY A 211 7.08 -17.99 5.54
N LYS A 212 7.45 -17.46 6.71
CA LYS A 212 8.46 -18.05 7.63
C LYS A 212 7.88 -18.88 8.79
N SER A 213 6.57 -19.09 8.83
CA SER A 213 5.95 -20.05 9.74
C SER A 213 5.46 -21.27 8.95
N ARG A 214 6.38 -22.18 8.65
CA ARG A 214 6.12 -23.60 8.44
C ARG A 214 7.11 -24.38 9.26
#